data_AF-A0A1H3H997-F1
#
_entry.id   AF-A0A1H3H997-F1
#
_cell.length_a   1.000
_cell.length_b   1.000
_cell.length_c   1.000
_cell.angle_alpha   90.00
_cell.angle_beta   90.00
_cell.angle_gamma   90.00
#
_symmetry.space_group_name_H-M   'P 1'
#
loop_
_entity.id
_entity.type
_entity.pdbx_description
1 polymer ?
#
loop_
_entity_poly.entity_id
_entity_poly.type
_entity_poly.pdbx_seq_one_letter_code
_entity_poly.pdbx_strand_id
1 'polypeptide(L)'
;MSALIQDLKAKMLQSTELLRQIASDCSRRAGRSPDTEHDYLRLGQSLLTRAKAAQGGLVGVVSDTRRPTTFQKRISALRFTLQQRQLELLGSIIEPVSDEQAQRLIAAFEEQIGHVQALIELRRRGVRGPRALRNSKRRALSGLPADWRVQLCKRGRAGRYRAALLVAALTGCRPSELEKGIKVWLTRDATTGQTHIYLEIAGAKVKREQGQPRRRLTFAMDDPHPLVSMLKELLPDKADAPVVIHIESAMNFSAEVQRLAACLWPSHRHTVTAYCFRHQWAADAKRNGDAEAVSRGLGHLSSKTQRVYGTASQGRPPHALKPSTIEADRSIKGSAADVVPPDPDEPESAS
;
A
#
# COMPACT_ATOMS: atom_id res chain seq x y z
N MET A 1 -10.89 -17.40 -53.21
CA MET A 1 -11.17 -16.67 -51.96
C MET A 1 -11.59 -15.26 -52.32
N SER A 2 -12.73 -14.78 -51.82
CA SER A 2 -13.16 -13.38 -51.98
C SER A 2 -12.05 -12.44 -51.49
N ALA A 3 -11.83 -11.31 -52.17
CA ALA A 3 -10.82 -10.32 -51.79
C ALA A 3 -11.00 -9.84 -50.33
N LEU A 4 -12.25 -9.81 -49.85
CA LEU A 4 -12.61 -9.50 -48.46
C LEU A 4 -12.05 -10.49 -47.45
N ILE A 5 -12.05 -11.79 -47.77
CA ILE A 5 -11.51 -12.84 -46.89
C ILE A 5 -9.98 -12.73 -46.80
N GLN A 6 -9.33 -12.36 -47.90
CA GLN A 6 -7.88 -12.12 -47.91
C GLN A 6 -7.50 -10.90 -47.07
N ASP A 7 -8.26 -9.80 -47.17
CA ASP A 7 -8.04 -8.60 -46.35
C ASP A 7 -8.30 -8.88 -44.85
N LEU A 8 -9.41 -9.55 -44.52
CA LEU A 8 -9.69 -9.98 -43.15
C LEU A 8 -8.52 -10.80 -42.56
N LYS A 9 -8.01 -11.77 -43.32
CA LYS A 9 -6.86 -12.57 -42.90
C LYS A 9 -5.61 -11.71 -42.69
N ALA A 10 -5.36 -10.74 -43.56
CA ALA A 10 -4.23 -9.82 -43.43
C ALA A 10 -4.33 -8.96 -42.16
N LYS A 11 -5.49 -8.36 -41.88
CA LYS A 11 -5.73 -7.56 -40.67
C LYS A 11 -5.62 -8.39 -39.39
N MET A 12 -6.13 -9.62 -39.41
CA MET A 12 -6.04 -10.56 -38.30
C MET A 12 -4.58 -10.91 -37.96
N LEU A 13 -3.77 -11.21 -38.98
CA LEU A 13 -2.34 -11.49 -38.81
C LEU A 13 -1.58 -10.27 -38.29
N GLN A 14 -1.84 -9.09 -38.88
CA GLN A 14 -1.22 -7.83 -38.45
C GLN A 14 -1.53 -7.50 -36.98
N SER A 15 -2.80 -7.61 -36.58
CA SER A 15 -3.23 -7.38 -35.19
C SER A 15 -2.54 -8.36 -34.23
N THR A 16 -2.47 -9.63 -34.59
CA THR A 16 -1.82 -10.67 -33.78
C THR A 16 -0.33 -10.38 -33.59
N GLU A 17 0.36 -9.96 -34.65
CA GLU A 17 1.80 -9.65 -34.59
C GLU A 17 2.08 -8.41 -33.72
N LEU A 18 1.29 -7.34 -33.87
CA LEU A 18 1.42 -6.16 -33.01
C LEU A 18 1.13 -6.49 -31.53
N LEU A 19 0.18 -7.40 -31.26
CA LEU A 19 -0.10 -7.85 -29.90
C LEU A 19 1.03 -8.68 -29.29
N ARG A 20 1.77 -9.46 -30.10
CA ARG A 20 2.96 -10.18 -29.63
C ARG A 20 4.06 -9.22 -29.17
N GLN A 21 4.25 -8.12 -29.89
CA GLN A 21 5.23 -7.07 -29.51
C GLN A 21 4.94 -6.45 -28.14
N ILE A 22 3.67 -6.38 -27.72
CA ILE A 22 3.31 -5.88 -26.39
C ILE A 22 3.25 -6.98 -25.31
N ALA A 23 3.24 -8.25 -25.72
CA ALA A 23 3.16 -9.41 -24.83
C ALA A 23 4.55 -9.97 -24.42
N SER A 24 5.59 -9.81 -25.25
CA SER A 24 6.94 -10.38 -25.02
C SER A 24 7.65 -9.82 -23.79
N ASP A 25 7.26 -8.65 -23.30
CA ASP A 25 7.89 -8.03 -22.13
C ASP A 25 7.14 -8.38 -20.83
N CYS A 26 7.76 -9.28 -20.07
CA CYS A 26 7.62 -9.44 -18.62
C CYS A 26 6.18 -9.59 -18.09
N SER A 27 5.64 -10.81 -18.17
CA SER A 27 4.73 -11.33 -17.15
C SER A 27 4.99 -12.83 -16.98
N ARG A 28 6.18 -13.18 -16.48
CA ARG A 28 6.43 -14.53 -15.96
C ARG A 28 5.49 -14.74 -14.76
N ARG A 29 4.48 -15.59 -14.96
CA ARG A 29 3.91 -16.56 -14.00
C ARG A 29 3.60 -16.04 -12.58
N ALA A 30 2.69 -15.09 -12.47
CA ALA A 30 1.80 -15.00 -11.32
C ALA A 30 0.40 -14.68 -11.85
N GLY A 31 -0.57 -15.58 -11.64
CA GLY A 31 -1.96 -15.34 -12.03
C GLY A 31 -2.45 -14.02 -11.43
N ARG A 32 -3.13 -13.20 -12.22
CA ARG A 32 -3.79 -11.99 -11.71
C ARG A 32 -5.03 -12.43 -10.93
N SER A 33 -5.38 -11.72 -9.86
CA SER A 33 -6.64 -12.01 -9.17
C SER A 33 -7.83 -11.58 -10.06
N PRO A 34 -9.00 -12.24 -9.95
CA PRO A 34 -10.20 -11.85 -10.68
C PRO A 34 -10.56 -10.36 -10.50
N ASP A 35 -10.44 -9.83 -9.28
CA ASP A 35 -10.66 -8.41 -8.99
C ASP A 35 -9.74 -7.49 -9.80
N THR A 36 -8.47 -7.90 -9.98
CA THR A 36 -7.48 -7.10 -10.73
C THR A 36 -7.81 -7.10 -12.21
N GLU A 37 -8.26 -8.23 -12.75
CA GLU A 37 -8.68 -8.36 -14.14
C GLU A 37 -9.93 -7.52 -14.42
N HIS A 38 -10.93 -7.58 -13.54
CA HIS A 38 -12.14 -6.76 -13.63
C HIS A 38 -11.81 -5.25 -13.59
N ASP A 39 -10.94 -4.84 -12.68
CA ASP A 39 -10.47 -3.45 -12.60
C ASP A 39 -9.73 -3.00 -13.86
N TYR A 40 -8.93 -3.89 -14.46
CA TYR A 40 -8.19 -3.61 -15.68
C TYR A 40 -9.14 -3.47 -16.87
N LEU A 41 -10.13 -4.35 -17.01
CA LEU A 41 -11.14 -4.25 -18.06
C LEU A 41 -11.91 -2.94 -17.95
N ARG A 42 -12.43 -2.62 -16.77
CA ARG A 42 -13.16 -1.37 -16.52
C ARG A 42 -12.32 -0.14 -16.87
N LEU A 43 -11.07 -0.10 -16.40
CA LEU A 43 -10.17 1.01 -16.67
C LEU A 43 -9.80 1.11 -18.16
N GLY A 44 -9.45 -0.01 -18.80
CA GLY A 44 -9.08 -0.07 -20.21
C GLY A 44 -10.23 0.36 -21.12
N GLN A 45 -11.43 -0.19 -20.91
CA GLN A 45 -12.64 0.21 -21.63
C GLN A 45 -12.94 1.70 -21.47
N SER A 46 -12.87 2.23 -20.24
CA SER A 46 -13.05 3.66 -20.00
C SER A 46 -12.06 4.53 -20.79
N LEU A 47 -10.80 4.11 -20.89
CA LEU A 47 -9.79 4.82 -21.68
C LEU A 47 -10.06 4.76 -23.18
N LEU A 48 -10.47 3.59 -23.70
CA LEU A 48 -10.84 3.42 -25.10
C LEU A 48 -12.07 4.24 -25.47
N THR A 49 -13.11 4.25 -24.63
CA THR A 49 -14.31 5.08 -24.84
C THR A 49 -13.97 6.56 -24.88
N ARG A 50 -13.10 7.02 -23.96
CA ARG A 50 -12.64 8.42 -23.96
C ARG A 50 -11.79 8.76 -25.18
N ALA A 51 -11.03 7.80 -25.71
CA ALA A 51 -10.21 8.01 -26.90
C ALA A 51 -11.05 8.37 -28.14
N LYS A 52 -12.29 7.86 -28.23
CA LYS A 52 -13.20 8.17 -29.35
C LYS A 52 -13.57 9.65 -29.46
N ALA A 53 -13.61 10.37 -28.33
CA ALA A 53 -14.00 11.78 -28.28
C ALA A 53 -12.81 12.74 -28.16
N ALA A 54 -11.58 12.25 -28.02
CA ALA A 54 -10.41 13.08 -27.79
C ALA A 54 -9.68 13.41 -29.09
N GLN A 55 -9.33 14.69 -29.33
CA GLN A 55 -8.61 15.13 -30.53
C GLN A 55 -7.25 14.42 -30.75
N GLY A 56 -6.62 13.89 -29.70
CA GLY A 56 -5.38 13.11 -29.77
C GLY A 56 -5.56 11.59 -29.65
N GLY A 57 -6.80 11.10 -29.73
CA GLY A 57 -7.13 9.69 -29.56
C GLY A 57 -6.61 9.10 -28.24
N LEU A 58 -6.24 7.81 -28.28
CA LEU A 58 -5.74 7.10 -27.10
C LEU A 58 -4.42 7.68 -26.57
N VAL A 59 -3.54 8.15 -27.47
CA VAL A 59 -2.28 8.77 -27.09
C VAL A 59 -2.53 10.03 -26.27
N GLY A 60 -3.46 10.91 -26.69
CA GLY A 60 -3.83 12.11 -25.96
C GLY A 60 -4.37 11.79 -24.56
N VAL A 61 -5.34 10.88 -24.45
CA VAL A 61 -5.98 10.51 -23.18
C VAL A 61 -5.00 9.99 -22.13
N VAL A 62 -3.96 9.27 -22.56
CA VAL A 62 -2.98 8.65 -21.64
C VAL A 62 -1.77 9.54 -21.40
N SER A 63 -1.34 10.36 -22.36
CA SER A 63 -0.13 11.19 -22.25
C SER A 63 -0.21 12.24 -21.14
N ASP A 64 -1.41 12.67 -20.76
CA ASP A 64 -1.62 13.60 -19.64
C ASP A 64 -1.33 13.00 -18.25
N THR A 65 -0.97 11.71 -18.18
CA THR A 65 -0.71 11.03 -16.92
C THR A 65 0.65 11.41 -16.33
N ARG A 66 0.65 12.38 -15.38
CA ARG A 66 1.88 12.87 -14.72
C ARG A 66 2.45 11.94 -13.62
N ARG A 67 1.75 10.87 -13.26
CA ARG A 67 2.16 9.91 -12.21
C ARG A 67 2.64 8.60 -12.83
N PRO A 68 3.91 8.20 -12.62
CA PRO A 68 4.45 6.97 -13.23
C PRO A 68 3.68 5.69 -12.88
N THR A 69 3.27 5.52 -11.62
CA THR A 69 2.53 4.33 -11.20
C THR A 69 1.14 4.26 -11.84
N THR A 70 0.46 5.41 -11.96
CA THR A 70 -0.83 5.50 -12.65
C THR A 70 -0.66 5.22 -14.14
N PHE A 71 0.38 5.75 -14.77
CA PHE A 71 0.69 5.50 -16.17
C PHE A 71 0.91 4.01 -16.41
N GLN A 72 1.77 3.35 -15.62
CA GLN A 72 2.02 1.92 -15.74
C GLN A 72 0.76 1.07 -15.51
N LYS A 73 -0.12 1.45 -14.57
CA LYS A 73 -1.42 0.79 -14.39
C LYS A 73 -2.31 0.93 -15.63
N ARG A 74 -2.36 2.14 -16.24
CA ARG A 74 -3.13 2.38 -17.47
C ARG A 74 -2.60 1.57 -18.65
N ILE A 75 -1.28 1.52 -18.85
CA ILE A 75 -0.64 0.69 -19.87
C ILE A 75 -0.95 -0.80 -19.66
N SER A 76 -0.86 -1.28 -18.42
CA SER A 76 -1.18 -2.67 -18.07
C SER A 76 -2.64 -3.01 -18.33
N ALA A 77 -3.56 -2.11 -17.98
CA ALA A 77 -4.99 -2.25 -18.21
C ALA A 77 -5.32 -2.27 -19.70
N LEU A 78 -4.79 -1.31 -20.48
CA LEU A 78 -4.97 -1.27 -21.94
C LEU A 78 -4.44 -2.53 -22.62
N ARG A 79 -3.25 -3.00 -22.25
CA ARG A 79 -2.71 -4.26 -22.76
C ARG A 79 -3.67 -5.43 -22.49
N PHE A 80 -4.14 -5.56 -21.25
CA PHE A 80 -5.05 -6.65 -20.88
C PHE A 80 -6.37 -6.57 -21.66
N THR A 81 -6.99 -5.39 -21.74
CA THR A 81 -8.24 -5.18 -22.49
C THR A 81 -8.08 -5.47 -23.97
N LEU A 82 -6.99 -5.03 -24.62
CA LEU A 82 -6.75 -5.31 -26.05
C LEU A 82 -6.47 -6.79 -26.31
N GLN A 83 -5.82 -7.50 -25.38
CA GLN A 83 -5.65 -8.94 -25.46
C GLN A 83 -7.00 -9.69 -25.37
N GLN A 84 -7.87 -9.29 -24.44
CA GLN A 84 -9.22 -9.89 -24.35
C GLN A 84 -10.04 -9.60 -25.59
N ARG A 85 -10.02 -8.36 -26.09
CA ARG A 85 -10.70 -7.98 -27.33
C ARG A 85 -10.20 -8.79 -28.54
N GLN A 86 -8.91 -9.09 -28.63
CA GLN A 86 -8.38 -9.98 -29.67
C GLN A 86 -9.00 -11.36 -29.61
N LEU A 87 -9.12 -11.95 -28.41
CA LEU A 87 -9.72 -13.28 -28.25
C LEU A 87 -11.20 -13.26 -28.63
N GLU A 88 -11.93 -12.20 -28.25
CA GLU A 88 -13.33 -12.00 -28.65
C GLU A 88 -13.47 -11.87 -30.17
N LEU A 89 -12.62 -11.07 -30.83
CA LEU A 89 -12.65 -10.91 -32.29
C LEU A 89 -12.33 -12.23 -33.00
N LEU A 90 -11.31 -12.95 -32.57
CA LEU A 90 -10.97 -14.27 -33.14
C LEU A 90 -12.10 -15.29 -32.92
N GLY A 91 -12.71 -15.31 -31.74
CA GLY A 91 -13.83 -16.21 -31.42
C GLY A 91 -15.14 -15.86 -32.14
N SER A 92 -15.27 -14.63 -32.64
CA SER A 92 -16.45 -14.20 -33.42
C SER A 92 -16.40 -14.57 -34.91
N ILE A 93 -15.28 -15.14 -35.38
CA ILE A 93 -15.15 -15.66 -36.74
C ILE A 93 -15.84 -17.02 -36.79
N ILE A 94 -17.00 -17.07 -37.44
CA ILE A 94 -17.79 -18.29 -37.63
C ILE A 94 -17.77 -18.61 -39.13
N GLU A 95 -17.36 -19.83 -39.50
CA GLU A 95 -17.34 -20.26 -40.90
C GLU A 95 -18.69 -20.88 -41.31
N PRO A 96 -19.17 -20.64 -42.56
CA PRO A 96 -18.59 -19.76 -43.59
C PRO A 96 -18.85 -18.28 -43.30
N VAL A 97 -17.83 -17.43 -43.49
CA VAL A 97 -17.93 -15.98 -43.22
C VAL A 97 -18.65 -15.28 -44.38
N SER A 98 -19.75 -14.59 -44.09
CA SER A 98 -20.44 -13.75 -45.08
C SER A 98 -19.66 -12.46 -45.36
N ASP A 99 -19.88 -11.85 -46.53
CA ASP A 99 -19.19 -10.59 -46.90
C ASP A 99 -19.51 -9.44 -45.91
N GLU A 100 -20.74 -9.35 -45.40
CA GLU A 100 -21.13 -8.38 -44.36
C GLU A 100 -20.38 -8.61 -43.04
N GLN A 101 -20.23 -9.87 -42.64
CA GLN A 101 -19.49 -10.23 -41.43
C GLN A 101 -18.00 -9.93 -41.62
N ALA A 102 -17.44 -10.22 -42.80
CA ALA A 102 -16.05 -9.91 -43.14
C ALA A 102 -15.78 -8.40 -43.05
N GLN A 103 -16.64 -7.56 -43.61
CA GLN A 103 -16.50 -6.09 -43.52
C GLN A 103 -16.55 -5.58 -42.07
N ARG A 104 -17.48 -6.09 -41.26
CA ARG A 104 -17.59 -5.73 -39.84
C ARG A 104 -16.33 -6.11 -39.06
N LEU A 105 -15.79 -7.29 -39.32
CA LEU A 105 -14.58 -7.79 -38.66
C LEU A 105 -13.33 -7.02 -39.12
N ILE A 106 -13.22 -6.68 -40.41
CA ILE A 106 -12.14 -5.84 -40.93
C ILE A 106 -12.11 -4.50 -40.18
N ALA A 107 -13.23 -3.79 -40.10
CA ALA A 107 -13.32 -2.52 -39.39
C ALA A 107 -12.95 -2.65 -37.90
N ALA A 108 -13.37 -3.74 -37.25
CA ALA A 108 -13.03 -4.01 -35.86
C ALA A 108 -11.53 -4.29 -35.66
N PHE A 109 -10.89 -5.05 -36.57
CA PHE A 109 -9.44 -5.29 -36.55
C PHE A 109 -8.66 -4.02 -36.86
N GLU A 110 -9.13 -3.15 -37.76
CA GLU A 110 -8.50 -1.85 -38.03
C GLU A 110 -8.50 -0.94 -36.79
N GLU A 111 -9.66 -0.82 -36.11
CA GLU A 111 -9.73 -0.08 -34.85
C GLU A 111 -8.78 -0.69 -33.80
N GLN A 112 -8.71 -2.02 -33.73
CA GLN A 112 -7.81 -2.71 -32.82
C GLN A 112 -6.34 -2.44 -33.12
N ILE A 113 -5.92 -2.54 -34.38
CA ILE A 113 -4.57 -2.22 -34.85
C ILE A 113 -4.20 -0.80 -34.43
N GLY A 114 -5.07 0.18 -34.68
CA GLY A 114 -4.85 1.57 -34.28
C GLY A 114 -4.65 1.73 -32.77
N HIS A 115 -5.44 1.03 -31.94
CA HIS A 115 -5.26 1.04 -30.48
C HIS A 115 -3.95 0.39 -30.03
N VAL A 116 -3.54 -0.72 -30.64
CA VAL A 116 -2.29 -1.41 -30.29
C VAL A 116 -1.08 -0.55 -30.69
N GLN A 117 -1.10 0.07 -31.87
CA GLN A 117 -0.06 1.01 -32.30
C GLN A 117 0.05 2.22 -31.35
N ALA A 118 -1.08 2.80 -30.94
CA ALA A 118 -1.10 3.86 -29.95
C ALA A 118 -0.50 3.41 -28.60
N LEU A 119 -0.77 2.17 -28.18
CA LEU A 119 -0.17 1.61 -26.96
C LEU A 119 1.34 1.41 -27.07
N ILE A 120 1.83 0.91 -28.21
CA ILE A 120 3.27 0.78 -28.50
C ILE A 120 3.93 2.16 -28.42
N GLU A 121 3.34 3.17 -29.06
CA GLU A 121 3.87 4.53 -29.03
C GLU A 121 3.87 5.12 -27.62
N LEU A 122 2.80 4.93 -26.84
CA LEU A 122 2.74 5.35 -25.45
C LEU A 122 3.85 4.68 -24.61
N ARG A 123 4.11 3.39 -24.81
CA ARG A 123 5.21 2.68 -24.13
C ARG A 123 6.57 3.27 -24.50
N ARG A 124 6.81 3.54 -25.79
CA ARG A 124 8.04 4.15 -26.29
C ARG A 124 8.26 5.55 -25.72
N ARG A 125 7.20 6.36 -25.67
CA ARG A 125 7.26 7.74 -25.15
C ARG A 125 7.44 7.80 -23.63
N GLY A 126 6.90 6.84 -22.89
CA GLY A 126 6.88 6.84 -21.44
C GLY A 126 6.11 8.04 -20.84
N VAL A 127 6.36 8.31 -19.56
CA VAL A 127 5.75 9.44 -18.83
C VAL A 127 6.42 10.74 -19.27
N ARG A 128 5.65 11.67 -19.85
CA ARG A 128 6.13 13.00 -20.25
C ARG A 128 5.77 14.07 -19.21
N GLY A 129 6.57 15.15 -19.19
CA GLY A 129 6.37 16.32 -18.34
C GLY A 129 6.93 16.20 -16.91
N PRO A 130 6.86 17.30 -16.12
CA PRO A 130 7.35 17.29 -14.74
C PRO A 130 6.58 16.26 -13.92
N ARG A 131 7.32 15.32 -13.33
CA ARG A 131 6.74 14.28 -12.48
C ARG A 131 6.06 14.94 -11.29
N ALA A 132 4.77 14.64 -11.09
CA ALA A 132 4.07 15.12 -9.92
C ALA A 132 4.80 14.62 -8.66
N LEU A 133 5.13 15.55 -7.75
CA LEU A 133 5.71 15.20 -6.47
C LEU A 133 4.81 14.20 -5.75
N ARG A 134 5.43 13.22 -5.09
CA ARG A 134 4.70 12.19 -4.37
C ARG A 134 3.98 12.84 -3.17
N ASN A 135 2.64 12.82 -3.19
CA ASN A 135 1.81 13.18 -2.04
C ASN A 135 1.90 12.09 -0.97
N SER A 136 3.03 12.05 -0.27
CA SER A 136 3.25 11.16 0.85
C SER A 136 2.80 11.83 2.13
N LYS A 137 2.08 11.10 3.00
CA LYS A 137 1.78 11.56 4.36
C LYS A 137 3.04 11.84 5.18
N ARG A 138 4.21 11.34 4.75
CA ARG A 138 5.53 11.76 5.28
C ARG A 138 5.77 13.26 5.20
N ARG A 139 5.23 13.93 4.17
CA ARG A 139 5.39 15.38 4.00
C ARG A 139 4.71 16.14 5.14
N ALA A 140 3.62 15.62 5.67
CA ALA A 140 2.94 16.23 6.81
C ALA A 140 3.78 16.23 8.10
N LEU A 141 4.82 15.40 8.20
CA LEU A 141 5.76 15.45 9.32
C LEU A 141 6.81 16.56 9.16
N SER A 142 7.08 16.99 7.93
CA SER A 142 8.04 18.06 7.67
C SER A 142 7.48 19.39 8.16
N GLY A 143 8.20 20.11 9.01
CA GLY A 143 7.77 21.39 9.58
C GLY A 143 6.99 21.28 10.90
N LEU A 144 6.64 20.07 11.35
CA LEU A 144 6.07 19.90 12.70
C LEU A 144 7.16 20.05 13.79
N PRO A 145 6.78 20.50 15.01
CA PRO A 145 7.64 20.43 16.19
C PRO A 145 8.11 19.00 16.49
N ALA A 146 9.24 18.86 17.20
CA ALA A 146 9.80 17.54 17.46
C ALA A 146 8.93 16.70 18.41
N ASP A 147 8.23 17.38 19.31
CA ASP A 147 7.32 16.89 20.32
C ASP A 147 5.84 16.96 19.87
N TRP A 148 5.56 17.09 18.56
CA TRP A 148 4.20 17.31 18.05
C TRP A 148 3.18 16.28 18.57
N ARG A 149 3.59 15.02 18.75
CA ARG A 149 2.74 13.96 19.33
C ARG A 149 2.34 14.27 20.76
N VAL A 150 3.30 14.76 21.56
CA VAL A 150 3.09 15.17 22.95
C VAL A 150 2.14 16.35 23.00
N GLN A 151 2.37 17.38 22.17
CA GLN A 151 1.48 18.55 22.08
C GLN A 151 0.05 18.16 21.69
N LEU A 152 -0.11 17.30 20.69
CA LEU A 152 -1.43 16.85 20.24
C LEU A 152 -2.17 16.04 21.32
N CYS A 153 -1.47 15.14 22.02
CA CYS A 153 -2.06 14.37 23.13
C CYS A 153 -2.45 15.28 24.29
N LYS A 154 -1.62 16.27 24.66
CA LYS A 154 -1.95 17.28 25.67
C LYS A 154 -3.19 18.09 25.26
N ARG A 155 -3.24 18.57 24.02
CA ARG A 155 -4.37 19.35 23.48
C ARG A 155 -5.68 18.55 23.44
N GLY A 156 -5.60 17.24 23.19
CA GLY A 156 -6.72 16.31 23.16
C GLY A 156 -7.07 15.65 24.50
N ARG A 157 -6.38 15.99 25.60
CA ARG A 157 -6.49 15.29 26.90
C ARG A 157 -7.90 15.26 27.47
N ALA A 158 -8.67 16.34 27.28
CA ALA A 158 -10.07 16.43 27.74
C ALA A 158 -11.09 15.80 26.76
N GLY A 159 -10.65 15.39 25.57
CA GLY A 159 -11.54 14.86 24.53
C GLY A 159 -11.82 13.37 24.67
N ARG A 160 -12.89 12.89 24.00
CA ARG A 160 -13.26 11.47 23.98
C ARG A 160 -12.17 10.54 23.43
N TYR A 161 -11.30 11.07 22.56
CA TYR A 161 -10.23 10.31 21.91
C TYR A 161 -8.90 10.35 22.67
N ARG A 162 -8.84 10.85 23.91
CA ARG A 162 -7.58 11.02 24.68
C ARG A 162 -6.73 9.74 24.73
N ALA A 163 -7.35 8.60 25.03
CA ALA A 163 -6.68 7.30 25.11
C ALA A 163 -6.20 6.82 23.74
N ALA A 164 -7.05 6.96 22.72
CA ALA A 164 -6.74 6.59 21.35
C ALA A 164 -5.59 7.42 20.76
N LEU A 165 -5.50 8.71 21.09
CA LEU A 165 -4.39 9.58 20.68
C LEU A 165 -3.06 9.08 21.26
N LEU A 166 -3.02 8.77 22.56
CA LEU A 166 -1.82 8.25 23.23
C LEU A 166 -1.38 6.92 22.64
N VAL A 167 -2.30 5.97 22.49
CA VAL A 167 -1.99 4.66 21.91
C VAL A 167 -1.55 4.79 20.46
N ALA A 168 -2.20 5.63 19.64
CA ALA A 168 -1.77 5.88 18.27
C ALA A 168 -0.34 6.45 18.22
N ALA A 169 -0.03 7.40 19.10
CA ALA A 169 1.27 8.03 19.20
C ALA A 169 2.39 7.05 19.60
N LEU A 170 2.10 6.13 20.54
CA LEU A 170 3.02 5.14 21.07
C LEU A 170 3.25 3.94 20.13
N THR A 171 2.22 3.55 19.38
CA THR A 171 2.25 2.29 18.63
C THR A 171 2.34 2.45 17.11
N GLY A 172 1.96 3.61 16.58
CA GLY A 172 1.78 3.77 15.14
C GLY A 172 0.71 2.84 14.55
N CYS A 173 -0.25 2.39 15.36
CA CYS A 173 -1.39 1.60 14.90
C CYS A 173 -2.20 2.34 13.82
N ARG A 174 -2.90 1.57 12.98
CA ARG A 174 -3.86 2.13 12.03
C ARG A 174 -5.12 2.53 12.78
N PRO A 175 -5.86 3.55 12.31
CA PRO A 175 -7.19 3.85 12.83
C PRO A 175 -8.12 2.62 12.85
N SER A 176 -8.06 1.79 11.81
CA SER A 176 -8.84 0.54 11.76
C SER A 176 -8.35 -0.58 12.70
N GLU A 177 -7.18 -0.43 13.31
CA GLU A 177 -6.73 -1.32 14.40
C GLU A 177 -7.27 -0.81 15.74
N LEU A 178 -7.43 0.51 15.93
CA LEU A 178 -8.15 1.07 17.08
C LEU A 178 -9.64 0.71 17.07
N GLU A 179 -10.27 0.59 15.90
CA GLU A 179 -11.65 0.06 15.78
C GLU A 179 -11.78 -1.39 16.23
N LYS A 180 -10.68 -2.16 16.27
CA LYS A 180 -10.69 -3.53 16.82
C LYS A 180 -10.42 -3.56 18.33
N GLY A 181 -9.97 -2.44 18.89
CA GLY A 181 -9.45 -2.35 20.25
C GLY A 181 -7.97 -2.71 20.34
N ILE A 182 -7.24 -1.95 21.17
CA ILE A 182 -5.87 -2.22 21.56
C ILE A 182 -5.86 -2.56 23.04
N LYS A 183 -5.32 -3.72 23.39
CA LYS A 183 -5.22 -4.16 24.78
C LYS A 183 -3.97 -3.55 25.40
N VAL A 184 -4.13 -2.98 26.59
CA VAL A 184 -3.04 -2.39 27.36
C VAL A 184 -3.08 -2.94 28.78
N TRP A 185 -1.94 -3.45 29.26
CA TRP A 185 -1.83 -3.98 30.62
C TRP A 185 -0.42 -3.80 31.17
N LEU A 186 -0.32 -3.93 32.50
CA LEU A 186 0.93 -3.91 33.24
C LEU A 186 1.31 -5.34 33.61
N THR A 187 2.58 -5.69 33.52
CA THR A 187 3.10 -6.94 34.09
C THR A 187 4.44 -6.67 34.72
N ARG A 188 4.65 -7.26 35.90
CA ARG A 188 5.94 -7.25 36.58
C ARG A 188 6.75 -8.45 36.10
N ASP A 189 7.94 -8.19 35.61
CA ASP A 189 8.92 -9.23 35.29
C ASP A 189 9.36 -9.89 36.61
N ALA A 190 9.17 -11.20 36.70
CA ALA A 190 9.50 -11.97 37.90
C ALA A 190 11.02 -12.10 38.14
N THR A 191 11.82 -11.99 37.08
CA THR A 191 13.28 -12.13 37.13
C THR A 191 13.95 -10.79 37.42
N THR A 192 13.56 -9.72 36.72
CA THR A 192 14.19 -8.39 36.89
C THR A 192 13.49 -7.52 37.93
N GLY A 193 12.26 -7.89 38.34
CA GLY A 193 11.43 -7.10 39.23
C GLY A 193 10.84 -5.83 38.60
N GLN A 194 11.18 -5.53 37.34
CA GLN A 194 10.75 -4.34 36.61
C GLN A 194 9.30 -4.48 36.13
N THR A 195 8.55 -3.38 36.20
CA THR A 195 7.20 -3.33 35.62
C THR A 195 7.28 -2.88 34.16
N HIS A 196 6.55 -3.57 33.30
CA HIS A 196 6.44 -3.25 31.88
C HIS A 196 4.99 -2.95 31.48
N ILE A 197 4.83 -2.04 30.53
CA ILE A 197 3.56 -1.72 29.88
C ILE A 197 3.52 -2.44 28.55
N TYR A 198 2.52 -3.30 28.35
CA TYR A 198 2.32 -4.06 27.12
C TYR A 198 1.16 -3.46 26.33
N LEU A 199 1.37 -3.29 25.02
CA LEU A 199 0.35 -2.87 24.07
C LEU A 199 0.22 -3.93 22.98
N GLU A 200 -0.91 -4.63 22.94
CA GLU A 200 -1.21 -5.65 21.93
C GLU A 200 -2.20 -5.15 20.89
N ILE A 201 -1.83 -5.35 19.63
CA ILE A 201 -2.54 -4.81 18.48
C ILE A 201 -2.96 -5.96 17.57
N ALA A 202 -4.27 -6.12 17.37
CA ALA A 202 -4.81 -7.02 16.37
C ALA A 202 -4.73 -6.39 14.97
N GLY A 203 -4.12 -7.11 14.02
CA GLY A 203 -3.91 -6.62 12.66
C GLY A 203 -5.22 -6.40 11.89
N ALA A 204 -5.35 -5.25 11.22
CA ALA A 204 -6.54 -4.93 10.43
C ALA A 204 -6.54 -5.51 9.00
N LYS A 205 -5.36 -5.69 8.37
CA LYS A 205 -5.23 -6.15 6.97
C LYS A 205 -4.39 -7.43 6.91
N VAL A 206 -4.97 -8.51 7.41
CA VAL A 206 -4.30 -9.81 7.52
C VAL A 206 -4.92 -10.75 6.49
N LYS A 207 -4.08 -11.33 5.64
CA LYS A 207 -4.42 -12.40 4.68
C LYS A 207 -3.44 -13.57 4.90
N ARG A 208 -3.63 -14.68 4.19
CA ARG A 208 -2.73 -15.85 4.26
C ARG A 208 -1.25 -15.46 4.15
N GLU A 209 -0.92 -14.59 3.20
CA GLU A 209 0.46 -14.16 2.93
C GLU A 209 0.73 -12.67 3.20
N GLN A 210 -0.13 -11.99 3.95
CA GLN A 210 0.01 -10.56 4.19
C GLN A 210 -0.36 -10.19 5.63
N GLY A 211 0.39 -9.24 6.19
CA GLY A 211 0.15 -8.67 7.50
C GLY A 211 0.50 -9.61 8.66
N GLN A 212 0.55 -9.02 9.85
CA GLN A 212 0.72 -9.72 11.13
C GLN A 212 -0.65 -9.86 11.82
N PRO A 213 -1.07 -11.08 12.23
CA PRO A 213 -2.31 -11.28 12.99
C PRO A 213 -2.32 -10.51 14.30
N ARG A 214 -1.27 -10.66 15.13
CA ARG A 214 -1.03 -9.84 16.31
C ARG A 214 0.41 -9.33 16.34
N ARG A 215 0.59 -8.24 17.06
CA ARG A 215 1.91 -7.69 17.43
C ARG A 215 1.84 -7.03 18.79
N ARG A 216 2.96 -7.05 19.51
CA ARG A 216 3.08 -6.52 20.86
C ARG A 216 4.24 -5.55 20.94
N LEU A 217 3.99 -4.41 21.57
CA LEU A 217 5.01 -3.42 21.90
C LEU A 217 5.10 -3.33 23.40
N THR A 218 6.33 -3.35 23.91
CA THR A 218 6.60 -3.26 25.34
C THR A 218 7.35 -1.98 25.62
N PHE A 219 6.97 -1.28 26.69
CA PHE A 219 7.68 -0.13 27.24
C PHE A 219 8.02 -0.40 28.70
N ALA A 220 9.18 0.08 29.15
CA ALA A 220 9.53 0.03 30.55
C ALA A 220 8.71 1.06 31.34
N MET A 221 8.26 0.69 32.54
CA MET A 221 7.47 1.59 33.39
C MET A 221 8.28 2.79 33.90
N ASP A 222 9.60 2.74 33.85
CA ASP A 222 10.52 3.83 34.19
C ASP A 222 10.98 4.64 32.97
N ASP A 223 10.51 4.32 31.76
CA ASP A 223 10.86 5.06 30.54
C ASP A 223 10.50 6.55 30.72
N PRO A 224 11.48 7.47 30.55
CA PRO A 224 11.29 8.90 30.80
C PRO A 224 10.51 9.60 29.67
N HIS A 225 10.19 8.91 28.57
CA HIS A 225 9.53 9.51 27.44
C HIS A 225 8.13 10.03 27.83
N PRO A 226 7.78 11.32 27.55
CA PRO A 226 6.55 11.93 28.05
C PRO A 226 5.25 11.18 27.68
N LEU A 227 5.19 10.60 26.47
CA LEU A 227 4.03 9.80 26.07
C LEU A 227 3.85 8.52 26.92
N VAL A 228 4.94 7.91 27.38
CA VAL A 228 4.87 6.75 28.26
C VAL A 228 4.34 7.21 29.62
N SER A 229 4.88 8.30 30.18
CA SER A 229 4.37 8.90 31.42
C SER A 229 2.87 9.24 31.36
N MET A 230 2.41 9.84 30.25
CA MET A 230 0.97 10.10 30.05
C MET A 230 0.13 8.82 29.96
N LEU A 231 0.68 7.71 29.44
CA LEU A 231 -0.02 6.43 29.44
C LEU A 231 -0.10 5.85 30.86
N LYS A 232 0.93 6.03 31.68
CA LYS A 232 0.92 5.61 33.10
C LYS A 232 -0.24 6.27 33.85
N GLU A 233 -0.42 7.58 33.68
CA GLU A 233 -1.53 8.34 34.27
C GLU A 233 -2.93 7.87 33.82
N LEU A 234 -3.02 7.22 32.65
CA LEU A 234 -4.28 6.73 32.10
C LEU A 234 -4.63 5.33 32.63
N LEU A 235 -3.64 4.54 33.01
CA LEU A 235 -3.84 3.16 33.46
C LEU A 235 -4.13 3.15 34.95
N PRO A 236 -5.09 2.32 35.42
CA PRO A 236 -5.33 2.15 36.84
C PRO A 236 -4.13 1.43 37.50
N ASP A 237 -3.81 1.80 38.74
CA ASP A 237 -2.66 1.26 39.50
C ASP A 237 -2.72 -0.26 39.71
N LYS A 238 -3.94 -0.83 39.69
CA LYS A 238 -4.20 -2.26 39.74
C LYS A 238 -5.25 -2.61 38.69
N ALA A 239 -4.83 -3.29 37.63
CA ALA A 239 -5.73 -3.86 36.63
C ALA A 239 -5.56 -5.38 36.64
N ASP A 240 -6.54 -6.10 37.14
CA ASP A 240 -6.57 -7.58 37.05
C ASP A 240 -6.84 -8.07 35.61
N ALA A 241 -7.28 -7.16 34.74
CA ALA A 241 -7.56 -7.42 33.33
C ALA A 241 -7.01 -6.33 32.41
N PRO A 242 -6.63 -6.67 31.17
CA PRO A 242 -6.20 -5.67 30.19
C PRO A 242 -7.27 -4.62 29.89
N VAL A 243 -6.87 -3.36 29.89
CA VAL A 243 -7.71 -2.23 29.45
C VAL A 243 -7.79 -2.25 27.91
N VAL A 244 -9.00 -2.24 27.36
CA VAL A 244 -9.20 -2.20 25.91
C VAL A 244 -9.49 -0.77 25.45
N ILE A 245 -8.56 -0.19 24.69
CA ILE A 245 -8.71 1.14 24.10
C ILE A 245 -9.25 1.00 22.68
N HIS A 246 -10.47 1.48 22.46
CA HIS A 246 -11.24 1.33 21.23
C HIS A 246 -11.79 2.66 20.72
N ILE A 247 -12.02 2.78 19.41
CA ILE A 247 -12.76 3.87 18.78
C ILE A 247 -13.90 3.33 17.92
N GLU A 248 -15.03 4.02 17.89
CA GLU A 248 -16.17 3.60 17.04
C GLU A 248 -15.91 3.79 15.54
N SER A 249 -15.13 4.79 15.16
CA SER A 249 -14.91 5.16 13.76
C SER A 249 -13.53 5.76 13.54
N ALA A 250 -12.77 5.09 12.67
CA ALA A 250 -11.48 5.52 12.14
C ALA A 250 -11.56 6.87 11.44
N MET A 251 -12.69 7.13 10.75
CA MET A 251 -12.92 8.38 10.04
C MET A 251 -13.06 9.54 11.04
N ASN A 252 -13.92 9.37 12.05
CA ASN A 252 -14.16 10.40 13.07
C ASN A 252 -12.90 10.67 13.90
N PHE A 253 -12.14 9.62 14.25
CA PHE A 253 -10.85 9.78 14.92
C PHE A 253 -9.86 10.58 14.06
N SER A 254 -9.76 10.27 12.76
CA SER A 254 -8.88 11.02 11.86
C SER A 254 -9.35 12.46 11.66
N ALA A 255 -10.66 12.73 11.70
CA ALA A 255 -11.21 14.09 11.66
C ALA A 255 -10.84 14.87 12.93
N GLU A 256 -10.93 14.25 14.11
CA GLU A 256 -10.51 14.90 15.36
C GLU A 256 -9.01 15.21 15.37
N VAL A 257 -8.15 14.29 14.91
CA VAL A 257 -6.71 14.53 14.79
C VAL A 257 -6.43 15.75 13.90
N GLN A 258 -7.15 15.88 12.79
CA GLN A 258 -7.04 17.02 11.90
C GLN A 258 -7.47 18.32 12.57
N ARG A 259 -8.60 18.30 13.28
CA ARG A 259 -9.13 19.46 14.01
C ARG A 259 -8.13 19.94 15.08
N LEU A 260 -7.62 19.03 15.92
CA LEU A 260 -6.64 19.35 16.96
C LEU A 260 -5.34 19.91 16.37
N ALA A 261 -4.87 19.31 15.27
CA ALA A 261 -3.65 19.77 14.59
C ALA A 261 -3.84 21.15 13.94
N ALA A 262 -5.00 21.42 13.33
CA ALA A 262 -5.32 22.73 12.76
C ALA A 262 -5.38 23.82 13.84
N CYS A 263 -5.87 23.49 15.04
CA CYS A 263 -5.83 24.41 16.19
C CYS A 263 -4.40 24.68 16.67
N LEU A 264 -3.53 23.67 16.72
CA LEU A 264 -2.15 23.82 17.22
C LEU A 264 -1.22 24.48 16.20
N TRP A 265 -1.40 24.17 14.91
CA TRP A 265 -0.52 24.61 13.84
C TRP A 265 -1.34 25.12 12.63
N PRO A 266 -2.04 26.26 12.77
CA PRO A 266 -2.94 26.77 11.72
C PRO A 266 -2.21 27.10 10.40
N SER A 267 -0.94 27.49 10.47
CA SER A 267 -0.10 27.80 9.29
C SER A 267 0.55 26.58 8.65
N HIS A 268 0.30 25.36 9.15
CA HIS A 268 0.93 24.16 8.62
C HIS A 268 0.33 23.76 7.27
N ARG A 269 1.18 23.67 6.24
CA ARG A 269 0.77 23.50 4.84
C ARG A 269 0.18 22.12 4.51
N HIS A 270 0.30 21.16 5.42
CA HIS A 270 -0.04 19.76 5.16
C HIS A 270 -0.98 19.22 6.22
N THR A 271 -2.08 18.61 5.79
CA THR A 271 -3.05 18.00 6.69
C THR A 271 -2.40 16.91 7.56
N VAL A 272 -2.44 17.09 8.88
CA VAL A 272 -2.02 16.07 9.84
C VAL A 272 -3.19 15.13 10.09
N THR A 273 -3.02 13.86 9.75
CA THR A 273 -4.05 12.81 9.92
C THR A 273 -3.59 11.78 10.93
N ALA A 274 -4.49 10.90 11.38
CA ALA A 274 -4.11 9.80 12.29
C ALA A 274 -2.98 8.90 11.73
N TYR A 275 -2.86 8.79 10.39
CA TYR A 275 -1.74 8.05 9.78
C TYR A 275 -0.38 8.70 9.99
N CYS A 276 -0.29 9.99 10.34
CA CYS A 276 0.97 10.66 10.63
C CYS A 276 1.68 10.03 11.84
N PHE A 277 0.93 9.57 12.85
CA PHE A 277 1.49 8.82 13.98
C PHE A 277 2.27 7.59 13.53
N ARG A 278 1.68 6.80 12.62
CA ARG A 278 2.33 5.63 12.04
C ARG A 278 3.59 5.97 11.24
N HIS A 279 3.59 7.10 10.53
CA HIS A 279 4.78 7.56 9.83
C HIS A 279 5.88 7.99 10.80
N GLN A 280 5.54 8.68 11.90
CA GLN A 280 6.50 9.10 12.92
C GLN A 280 7.06 7.90 13.69
N TRP A 281 6.20 6.98 14.14
CA TRP A 281 6.63 5.76 14.82
C TRP A 281 7.63 4.96 13.95
N ALA A 282 7.34 4.80 12.66
CA ALA A 282 8.26 4.14 11.73
C ALA A 282 9.57 4.92 11.53
N ALA A 283 9.55 6.25 11.62
CA ALA A 283 10.74 7.07 11.51
C ALA A 283 11.64 6.90 12.75
N ASP A 284 11.05 6.90 13.95
CA ASP A 284 11.76 6.67 15.21
C ASP A 284 12.40 5.28 15.23
N ALA A 285 11.61 4.24 14.95
CA ALA A 285 12.10 2.86 14.94
C ALA A 285 13.24 2.64 13.92
N LYS A 286 13.17 3.27 12.74
CA LYS A 286 14.26 3.22 11.75
C LYS A 286 15.53 3.89 12.22
N ARG A 287 15.41 4.96 13.01
CA ARG A 287 16.56 5.66 13.57
C ARG A 287 17.25 4.82 14.64
N ASN A 288 16.49 3.97 15.35
CA ASN A 288 17.01 3.07 16.39
C ASN A 288 17.72 1.82 15.84
N GLY A 289 17.73 1.59 14.52
CA GLY A 289 18.69 0.67 13.89
C GLY A 289 18.22 -0.75 13.56
N ASP A 290 16.96 -1.12 13.79
CA ASP A 290 16.44 -2.46 13.43
C ASP A 290 15.31 -2.35 12.38
N ALA A 291 15.63 -2.72 11.13
CA ALA A 291 14.69 -2.70 10.01
C ALA A 291 13.58 -3.77 10.11
N GLU A 292 13.83 -4.86 10.84
CA GLU A 292 12.82 -5.88 11.08
C GLU A 292 11.88 -5.48 12.21
N ALA A 293 12.40 -4.87 13.28
CA ALA A 293 11.58 -4.26 14.33
C ALA A 293 10.56 -3.27 13.77
N VAL A 294 10.95 -2.46 12.77
CA VAL A 294 10.02 -1.57 12.07
C VAL A 294 8.91 -2.36 11.39
N SER A 295 9.24 -3.48 10.74
CA SER A 295 8.24 -4.32 10.07
C SER A 295 7.32 -5.02 11.07
N ARG A 296 7.87 -5.58 12.15
CA ARG A 296 7.12 -6.20 13.25
C ARG A 296 6.16 -5.20 13.88
N GLY A 297 6.63 -4.03 14.31
CA GLY A 297 5.79 -3.04 14.98
C GLY A 297 4.83 -2.29 14.05
N LEU A 298 5.08 -2.25 12.73
CA LEU A 298 4.06 -1.85 11.76
C LEU A 298 3.07 -2.99 11.43
N GLY A 299 3.34 -4.24 11.82
CA GLY A 299 2.49 -5.37 11.46
C GLY A 299 2.59 -5.76 9.98
N HIS A 300 3.77 -5.59 9.41
CA HIS A 300 4.07 -6.01 8.04
C HIS A 300 4.68 -7.41 8.03
N LEU A 301 4.40 -8.18 6.97
CA LEU A 301 5.04 -9.49 6.75
C LEU A 301 6.33 -9.39 5.93
N SER A 302 6.55 -8.28 5.21
CA SER A 302 7.73 -8.09 4.36
C SER A 302 8.49 -6.82 4.72
N SER A 303 9.81 -6.96 4.83
CA SER A 303 10.76 -5.87 5.06
C SER A 303 10.72 -4.79 3.98
N LYS A 304 10.28 -5.10 2.75
CA LYS A 304 10.20 -4.15 1.63
C LYS A 304 9.15 -3.05 1.84
N THR A 305 8.03 -3.40 2.47
CA THR A 305 6.86 -2.50 2.60
C THR A 305 7.10 -1.34 3.56
N GLN A 306 8.04 -1.48 4.51
CA GLN A 306 8.41 -0.40 5.43
C GLN A 306 8.98 0.83 4.71
N ARG A 307 9.51 0.69 3.49
CA ARG A 307 10.08 1.78 2.68
C ARG A 307 9.07 2.87 2.31
N VAL A 308 7.79 2.67 2.59
CA VAL A 308 6.70 3.65 2.38
C VAL A 308 6.41 4.51 3.61
N TYR A 309 6.79 4.06 4.82
CA TYR A 309 6.55 4.75 6.09
C TYR A 309 7.80 5.42 6.63
N GLY A 310 7.74 6.66 7.13
CA GLY A 310 8.86 7.44 7.69
C GLY A 310 10.20 7.45 6.94
N THR A 311 11.16 8.26 7.39
CA THR A 311 12.59 8.10 7.10
C THR A 311 13.35 8.24 8.42
N ALA A 312 14.52 7.61 8.57
CA ALA A 312 15.29 7.68 9.82
C ALA A 312 15.59 9.14 10.23
N SER A 313 15.83 10.02 9.25
CA SER A 313 16.03 11.47 9.46
C SER A 313 14.83 12.20 10.08
N GLN A 314 13.62 11.62 10.01
CA GLN A 314 12.41 12.18 10.62
C GLN A 314 12.23 11.74 12.09
N GLY A 315 12.94 10.72 12.55
CA GLY A 315 12.99 10.39 13.97
C GLY A 315 13.87 11.44 14.66
N ARG A 316 13.36 12.15 15.67
CA ARG A 316 14.10 13.23 16.35
C ARG A 316 14.50 12.78 17.76
N PRO A 317 15.80 12.72 18.13
CA PRO A 317 16.28 11.93 19.26
C PRO A 317 15.65 12.25 20.62
N PRO A 318 15.45 13.54 21.01
CA PRO A 318 14.83 13.85 22.31
C PRO A 318 13.39 13.35 22.44
N HIS A 319 12.75 13.00 21.33
CA HIS A 319 11.33 12.60 21.27
C HIS A 319 11.12 11.36 20.41
N ALA A 320 12.17 10.59 20.14
CA ALA A 320 12.08 9.36 19.38
C ALA A 320 11.63 8.24 20.31
N LEU A 321 10.53 7.56 19.97
CA LEU A 321 10.09 6.41 20.74
C LEU A 321 11.01 5.22 20.51
N LYS A 322 11.32 4.51 21.60
CA LYS A 322 12.08 3.26 21.57
C LYS A 322 11.40 2.24 22.50
N PRO A 323 10.47 1.42 21.97
CA PRO A 323 9.97 0.27 22.73
C PRO A 323 11.12 -0.64 23.17
N SER A 324 11.02 -1.24 24.36
CA SER A 324 12.01 -2.20 24.86
C SER A 324 12.00 -3.48 24.02
N THR A 325 10.82 -4.00 23.70
CA THR A 325 10.64 -5.16 22.83
C THR A 325 9.51 -4.96 21.83
N ILE A 326 9.65 -5.62 20.67
CA ILE A 326 8.69 -5.58 19.56
C ILE A 326 8.53 -7.00 19.02
N GLU A 327 7.36 -7.58 19.29
CA GLU A 327 7.03 -8.97 18.94
C GLU A 327 5.91 -8.99 17.89
N ALA A 328 5.90 -10.02 17.05
CA ALA A 328 4.84 -10.25 16.07
C ALA A 328 4.70 -11.76 15.81
N ASP A 329 3.47 -12.20 15.51
CA ASP A 329 3.18 -13.64 15.40
C ASP A 329 3.92 -14.36 14.26
N ARG A 330 4.15 -13.69 13.14
CA ARG A 330 4.81 -14.28 11.96
C ARG A 330 6.21 -13.71 11.77
N SER A 331 7.13 -14.57 11.35
CA SER A 331 8.45 -14.16 10.88
C SER A 331 8.38 -13.21 9.67
N ILE A 332 9.35 -12.30 9.57
CA ILE A 332 9.42 -11.32 8.48
C ILE A 332 10.06 -11.95 7.25
N LYS A 333 9.35 -11.97 6.12
CA LYS A 333 9.86 -12.46 4.83
C LYS A 333 10.93 -11.53 4.27
N GLY A 334 12.03 -12.12 3.80
CA GLY A 334 13.19 -11.40 3.27
C GLY A 334 14.08 -10.79 4.36
N SER A 335 14.14 -11.44 5.52
CA SER A 335 15.24 -11.33 6.49
C SER A 335 16.47 -12.05 5.94
N ALA A 336 17.65 -11.78 6.49
CA ALA A 336 18.89 -12.47 6.10
C ALA A 336 18.84 -14.00 6.33
N ALA A 337 17.87 -14.50 7.10
CA ALA A 337 17.65 -15.93 7.32
C ALA A 337 16.94 -16.66 6.16
N ASP A 338 16.33 -15.95 5.21
CA ASP A 338 15.67 -16.55 4.03
C ASP A 338 16.65 -16.81 2.85
N VAL A 339 17.96 -16.67 3.06
CA VAL A 339 19.00 -16.94 2.04
C VAL A 339 19.97 -18.01 2.55
N VAL A 340 19.44 -19.20 2.81
CA VAL A 340 20.21 -20.44 2.61
C VAL A 340 19.30 -21.35 1.81
N PRO A 341 19.50 -21.49 0.49
CA PRO A 341 18.96 -22.64 -0.21
C PRO A 341 19.53 -23.88 0.48
N PRO A 342 18.74 -24.94 0.75
CA PRO A 342 19.33 -26.21 1.15
C PRO A 342 20.31 -26.62 0.04
N ASP A 343 21.54 -26.93 0.45
CA ASP A 343 22.56 -27.50 -0.43
C ASP A 343 22.01 -28.86 -0.92
N PRO A 344 21.85 -29.08 -2.24
CA PRO A 344 21.28 -30.32 -2.75
C PRO A 344 22.18 -31.55 -2.58
N ASP A 345 23.38 -31.42 -1.99
CA ASP A 345 24.38 -32.49 -1.88
C ASP A 345 24.83 -32.82 -0.44
N GLU A 346 23.92 -32.83 0.55
CA GLU A 346 24.20 -33.54 1.82
C GLU A 346 23.66 -34.99 1.75
N PRO A 347 24.53 -36.02 1.83
CA PRO A 347 24.10 -37.42 1.80
C PRO A 347 23.37 -37.80 3.09
N GLU A 348 22.24 -38.50 2.94
CA GLU A 348 21.52 -39.15 4.05
C GLU A 348 22.48 -40.03 4.86
N SER A 349 22.86 -39.55 6.04
CA SER A 349 23.48 -40.39 7.06
C SER A 349 22.45 -41.36 7.60
N ALA A 350 22.52 -42.60 7.14
CA ALA A 350 21.80 -43.73 7.69
C ALA A 350 22.17 -43.95 9.17
N SER A 351 21.16 -44.04 10.03
CA SER A 351 21.16 -44.80 11.28
C SER A 351 19.73 -45.14 11.66
#